data_AF-A0A821YR38-F1
#
_entry.id   AF-A0A821YR38-F1
#
_cell.length_a   1.000
_cell.length_b   1.000
_cell.length_c   1.000
_cell.angle_alpha   90.00
_cell.angle_beta   90.00
_cell.angle_gamma   90.00
#
_symmetry.space_group_name_H-M   'P 1'
#
loop_
_entity.id
_entity.type
_entity.pdbx_description
1 polymer ?
#
loop_
_entity_poly.entity_id
_entity_poly.type
_entity_poly.pdbx_seq_one_letter_code
_entity_poly.pdbx_strand_id
1 'polypeptide(L)'
;IDGHGYLYEPVARSSAWLVDSSFRECCTWPNHMEMFCGGMGHQWNTNDGKCSICGEAYDKTVKLFEKGGAMYKGTIVKTYIQGQEIDVKVMVSYF
;
A
#
# COMPACT_ATOMS: atom_id res chain seq x y z
N ILE A 1 -17.75 8.60 -1.21
CA ILE A 1 -16.44 8.45 -0.54
C ILE A 1 -15.57 9.43 -1.27
N ASP A 2 -15.22 10.53 -0.63
CA ASP A 2 -14.68 11.70 -1.34
C ASP A 2 -13.19 11.90 -1.03
N GLY A 3 -12.57 10.93 -0.35
CA GLY A 3 -11.14 10.94 -0.08
C GLY A 3 -10.51 9.55 -0.10
N HIS A 4 -9.25 9.53 -0.49
CA HIS A 4 -8.37 8.36 -0.52
C HIS A 4 -7.12 8.64 0.30
N GLY A 5 -6.46 7.61 0.81
CA GLY A 5 -5.29 7.80 1.65
C GLY A 5 -4.27 6.68 1.58
N TYR A 6 -3.07 6.98 2.07
CA TYR A 6 -1.96 6.05 2.09
C TYR A 6 -1.02 6.35 3.27
N LEU A 7 -0.25 5.34 3.69
CA LEU A 7 0.79 5.50 4.70
C LEU A 7 1.97 6.28 4.09
N TYR A 8 2.22 7.48 4.62
CA TYR A 8 3.25 8.39 4.13
C TYR A 8 4.59 8.19 4.86
N GLU A 9 4.56 8.01 6.19
CA GLU A 9 5.75 7.75 6.99
C GLU A 9 5.47 6.64 8.02
N PRO A 10 6.16 5.47 7.97
CA PRO A 10 7.06 5.03 6.89
C PRO A 10 6.26 4.75 5.60
N VAL A 11 6.81 5.11 4.44
CA VAL A 11 6.04 5.08 3.18
C VAL A 11 5.54 3.68 2.82
N ALA A 12 4.27 3.58 2.42
CA ALA A 12 3.69 2.36 1.86
C ALA A 12 4.37 1.96 0.54
N ARG A 13 4.45 0.65 0.26
CA ARG A 13 5.05 0.12 -0.98
C ARG A 13 4.42 0.69 -2.25
N SER A 14 3.10 0.85 -2.28
CA SER A 14 2.38 1.43 -3.42
C SER A 14 2.78 2.87 -3.72
N SER A 15 3.22 3.62 -2.69
CA SER A 15 3.49 5.06 -2.74
C SER A 15 4.99 5.38 -2.64
N ALA A 16 5.86 4.37 -2.53
CA ALA A 16 7.30 4.56 -2.32
C ALA A 16 7.96 5.38 -3.46
N TRP A 17 7.46 5.24 -4.69
CA TRP A 17 7.95 5.99 -5.87
C TRP A 17 7.71 7.51 -5.79
N LEU A 18 6.81 7.98 -4.92
CA LEU A 18 6.58 9.39 -4.69
C LEU A 18 7.70 10.04 -3.86
N VAL A 19 8.29 9.28 -2.94
CA VAL A 19 9.29 9.80 -2.00
C VAL A 19 10.71 9.37 -2.34
N ASP A 20 10.89 8.26 -3.04
CA ASP A 20 12.19 7.75 -3.46
C ASP A 20 12.17 7.42 -4.97
N SER A 21 12.98 8.16 -5.74
CA SER A 21 13.11 7.99 -7.18
C SER A 21 13.63 6.61 -7.58
N SER A 22 14.29 5.87 -6.68
CA SER A 22 14.79 4.51 -6.91
C SER A 22 13.68 3.48 -7.15
N PHE A 23 12.43 3.85 -6.92
CA PHE A 23 11.25 3.03 -7.19
C PHE A 23 10.54 3.41 -8.49
N ARG A 24 10.90 4.51 -9.17
CA ARG A 24 10.15 5.00 -10.34
C ARG A 24 10.19 4.04 -11.53
N GLU A 25 11.34 3.41 -11.79
CA GLU A 25 11.52 2.52 -12.95
C GLU A 25 10.78 1.18 -12.77
N CYS A 26 10.80 0.60 -11.57
CA CYS A 26 10.20 -0.71 -11.31
C CYS A 26 8.76 -0.65 -10.80
N CYS A 27 8.41 0.43 -10.10
CA CYS A 27 7.42 0.36 -9.04
C CYS A 27 6.49 1.58 -9.00
N THR A 28 6.35 2.31 -10.11
CA THR A 28 5.37 3.40 -10.24
C THR A 28 3.96 2.83 -10.31
N TRP A 29 3.06 3.36 -9.48
CA TRP A 29 1.66 2.94 -9.45
C TRP A 29 0.74 4.17 -9.33
N PRO A 30 0.04 4.58 -10.40
CA PRO A 30 -0.81 5.77 -10.38
C PRO A 30 -1.92 5.72 -9.32
N ASN A 31 -2.51 4.54 -9.09
CA ASN A 31 -3.60 4.35 -8.13
C ASN A 31 -3.07 3.95 -6.73
N HIS A 32 -1.96 4.53 -6.30
CA HIS A 32 -1.25 4.16 -5.06
C HIS A 32 -2.06 4.32 -3.78
N MET A 33 -3.10 5.15 -3.80
CA MET A 33 -4.02 5.39 -2.68
C MET A 33 -5.26 4.49 -2.72
N GLU A 34 -5.41 3.64 -3.73
CA GLU A 34 -6.55 2.73 -3.92
C GLU A 34 -6.24 1.32 -3.41
N MET A 35 -5.48 1.23 -2.32
CA MET A 35 -5.20 -0.04 -1.63
C MET A 35 -6.37 -0.40 -0.69
N PHE A 36 -7.58 -0.41 -1.27
CA PHE A 36 -8.89 -0.52 -0.63
C PHE A 36 -9.54 -1.91 -0.79
N CYS A 37 -8.74 -2.97 -0.82
CA CYS A 37 -9.19 -4.37 -0.85
C CYS A 37 -10.01 -4.76 -2.09
N GLY A 38 -9.84 -4.06 -3.22
CA GLY A 38 -10.67 -4.23 -4.43
C GLY A 38 -11.98 -3.43 -4.42
N GLY A 39 -12.21 -2.64 -3.37
CA GLY A 39 -13.43 -1.85 -3.18
C GLY A 39 -14.41 -2.54 -2.22
N MET A 40 -15.26 -1.73 -1.58
CA MET A 40 -16.16 -2.19 -0.50
C MET A 40 -17.08 -3.34 -0.93
N GLY A 41 -17.70 -3.25 -2.11
CA GLY A 41 -18.57 -4.31 -2.63
C GLY A 41 -17.82 -5.61 -2.89
N HIS A 42 -16.61 -5.54 -3.47
CA HIS A 42 -15.81 -6.73 -3.76
C HIS A 42 -15.28 -7.38 -2.47
N GLN A 43 -14.84 -6.56 -1.51
CA GLN A 43 -14.40 -7.04 -0.20
C GLN A 43 -15.53 -7.80 0.53
N TRP A 44 -16.71 -7.20 0.66
CA TRP A 44 -17.76 -7.76 1.53
C TRP A 44 -18.69 -8.73 0.82
N ASN A 45 -19.02 -8.52 -0.45
CA ASN A 45 -19.98 -9.36 -1.17
C ASN A 45 -19.33 -10.54 -1.90
N THR A 46 -18.01 -10.49 -2.15
CA THR A 46 -17.30 -11.54 -2.91
C THR A 46 -16.20 -12.21 -2.08
N ASN A 47 -15.47 -11.43 -1.29
CA ASN A 47 -14.29 -11.91 -0.56
C ASN A 47 -14.57 -12.21 0.92
N ASP A 48 -15.82 -12.27 1.36
CA ASP A 48 -16.22 -12.55 2.76
C ASP A 48 -15.53 -11.61 3.78
N GLY A 49 -15.36 -10.33 3.42
CA GLY A 49 -14.67 -9.34 4.23
C GLY A 49 -13.14 -9.41 4.16
N LYS A 50 -12.56 -10.40 3.47
CA LYS A 50 -11.11 -10.60 3.40
C LYS A 50 -10.43 -9.55 2.53
N CYS A 51 -9.17 -9.27 2.87
CA CYS A 51 -8.30 -8.35 2.16
C CYS A 51 -6.88 -8.91 2.07
N SER A 52 -6.12 -8.53 1.04
CA SER A 52 -4.67 -8.76 1.00
C SER A 52 -3.98 -8.05 2.16
N ILE A 53 -2.87 -8.60 2.63
CA ILE A 53 -2.04 -7.96 3.67
C ILE A 53 -1.46 -6.61 3.25
N CYS A 54 -1.45 -6.29 1.94
CA CYS A 54 -0.98 -5.03 1.39
C CYS A 54 -2.11 -4.19 0.77
N GLY A 55 -3.39 -4.53 1.00
CA GLY A 55 -4.54 -3.72 0.56
C GLY A 55 -5.03 -3.98 -0.87
N GLU A 56 -4.45 -4.93 -1.58
CA GLU A 56 -5.01 -5.43 -2.85
C GLU A 56 -6.27 -6.30 -2.63
N ALA A 57 -7.05 -6.55 -3.68
CA ALA A 57 -8.19 -7.48 -3.61
C ALA A 57 -7.73 -8.87 -3.17
N TYR A 58 -8.48 -9.52 -2.27
CA TYR A 58 -8.08 -10.78 -1.64
C TYR A 58 -7.97 -11.94 -2.64
N ASP A 59 -8.88 -12.02 -3.61
CA ASP A 59 -8.94 -13.02 -4.68
C ASP A 59 -7.99 -12.76 -5.86
N LYS A 60 -7.29 -11.61 -5.89
CA LYS A 60 -6.34 -11.30 -6.97
C LYS A 60 -5.24 -12.37 -7.08
N THR A 61 -5.12 -13.04 -8.23
CA THR A 61 -4.14 -14.10 -8.46
C THR A 61 -2.70 -13.67 -8.22
N VAL A 62 -2.36 -12.42 -8.57
CA VAL A 62 -1.03 -11.84 -8.38
C VAL A 62 -1.11 -10.64 -7.46
N LYS A 63 -0.46 -10.76 -6.30
CA LYS A 63 -0.31 -9.68 -5.31
C LYS A 63 0.97 -8.92 -5.60
N LEU A 64 0.84 -7.76 -6.24
CA LEU A 64 1.97 -6.98 -6.75
C LEU A 64 2.90 -6.48 -5.64
N PHE A 65 2.33 -6.09 -4.50
CA PHE A 65 3.06 -5.42 -3.43
C PHE A 65 3.40 -6.34 -2.25
N GLU A 66 2.84 -7.54 -2.20
CA GLU A 66 3.24 -8.57 -1.23
C GLU A 66 4.66 -9.07 -1.51
N LYS A 67 5.26 -9.75 -0.52
CA LYS A 67 6.62 -10.29 -0.66
C LYS A 67 6.66 -11.28 -1.83
N GLY A 68 7.52 -11.04 -2.81
CA GLY A 68 7.64 -11.84 -4.04
C GLY A 68 6.78 -11.33 -5.21
N GLY A 69 5.95 -10.30 -4.99
CA GLY A 69 5.24 -9.61 -6.07
C GLY A 69 6.18 -8.76 -6.93
N ALA A 70 5.73 -8.44 -8.15
CA ALA A 70 6.54 -7.69 -9.13
C ALA A 70 6.97 -6.29 -8.66
N MET A 71 6.24 -5.69 -7.71
CA MET A 71 6.52 -4.35 -7.16
C MET A 71 7.27 -4.42 -5.82
N TYR A 72 7.64 -5.63 -5.36
CA TYR A 72 8.37 -5.83 -4.12
C TYR A 72 9.88 -5.75 -4.34
N LYS A 73 10.50 -4.68 -3.82
CA LYS A 73 11.96 -4.47 -3.88
C LYS A 73 12.70 -5.03 -2.66
N GLY A 74 12.00 -5.25 -1.54
CA GLY A 74 12.64 -5.60 -0.26
C GLY A 74 13.46 -4.48 0.39
N THR A 75 13.34 -3.24 -0.11
CA THR A 75 14.02 -2.07 0.44
C THR A 75 13.45 -1.68 1.80
N ILE A 76 14.36 -1.45 2.75
CA ILE A 76 14.02 -0.90 4.06
C ILE A 76 13.84 0.61 3.92
N VAL A 77 12.64 1.12 4.18
CA VAL A 77 12.32 2.57 4.07
C VAL A 77 12.53 3.34 5.38
N LYS A 78 12.60 2.63 6.51
CA LYS A 78 12.89 3.19 7.83
C LYS A 78 13.39 2.07 8.76
N THR A 79 14.28 2.40 9.69
CA THR A 79 14.75 1.51 10.75
C THR A 79 14.32 2.06 12.11
N TYR A 80 14.00 1.16 13.03
CA TYR A 80 13.55 1.48 14.38
C TYR A 80 14.22 0.57 15.40
N ILE A 81 14.27 1.02 16.65
CA ILE A 81 14.74 0.22 17.78
C ILE A 81 13.53 -0.50 18.41
N GLN A 82 13.72 -1.73 18.87
CA GLN A 82 12.66 -2.45 19.58
C GLN A 82 12.19 -1.64 20.81
N GLY A 83 10.88 -1.44 20.92
CA GLY A 83 10.28 -0.65 22.00
C GLY A 83 10.30 0.87 21.77
N GLN A 84 10.82 1.34 20.63
CA GLN A 84 10.76 2.75 20.25
C GLN A 84 9.31 3.17 19.97
N GLU A 85 8.87 4.27 20.58
CA GLU A 85 7.67 4.99 20.14
C GLU A 85 7.98 5.73 18.84
N ILE A 86 7.13 5.56 17.83
CA ILE A 86 7.37 6.08 16.47
C ILE A 86 6.21 6.97 16.03
N ASP A 87 6.55 8.05 15.34
CA ASP A 87 5.58 8.85 14.62
C ASP A 87 5.21 8.17 13.31
N VAL A 88 3.90 8.02 13.10
CA VAL A 88 3.33 7.45 11.88
C VAL A 88 2.45 8.49 11.20
N LYS A 89 2.68 8.74 9.92
CA LYS A 89 1.92 9.74 9.14
C LYS A 89 1.09 9.05 8.06
N VAL A 90 -0.19 9.41 8.01
CA VAL A 90 -1.13 9.03 6.95
C VAL A 90 -1.48 10.27 6.17
N MET A 91 -1.40 10.19 4.84
CA MET A 91 -1.87 11.27 3.97
C MET A 91 -3.26 10.90 3.45
N VAL A 92 -4.18 11.87 3.53
CA VAL A 92 -5.54 11.75 2.99
C VAL A 92 -5.72 12.86 1.95
N SER A 93 -5.98 12.48 0.71
CA SER A 93 -6.36 13.40 -0.36
C SER A 93 -7.88 13.52 -0.43
N TYR A 94 -8.37 14.73 -0.60
CA TYR A 94 -9.75 15.04 -0.96
C TYR A 94 -9.74 15.75 -2.33
N PHE A 95 -10.77 15.55 -3.14
CA PHE A 95 -10.99 16.27 -4.40
C PHE A 95 -12.17 17.23 -4.27
#